data_AF-A0A7C5V6B3-F1
#
_entry.id   AF-A0A7C5V6B3-F1
#
_cell.length_a   1.000
_cell.length_b   1.000
_cell.length_c   1.000
_cell.angle_alpha   90.00
_cell.angle_beta   90.00
_cell.angle_gamma   90.00
#
_symmetry.space_group_name_H-M   'P 1'
#
loop_
_entity.id
_entity.type
_entity.pdbx_description
1 polymer ?
#
loop_
_entity_poly.entity_id
_entity_poly.type
_entity_poly.pdbx_seq_one_letter_code
_entity_poly.pdbx_strand_id
1 'polypeptide(L)'
;MKVILKRFIGPAAVLILAAAYAQNPVSEKPITLHAENQPLRSVLQKISNQSDASFIFADGLVDGKTISCRWSNVNLDSVLFEVANKSRLAYQMLPGPSVVLYPLPSTDSTAYRTLPTRSMIPPILQRKITPVYPPLAQNEGIEGSVLMNFLITEQGDVKDIQIVESSGYAILDRAAAAFAERLRFDPARQGDEPVDVRMSWGLNFHLLNREYLPLQYVSKINALTKYLEYTPEDRDLVLEQLLKIHIDFVDYYSEKPQLNFNQSIEKVIQPDIVEAWHLYWDKHPLHFLVFHDYISRYQRGSAVEKAEGHLYYYAKKQVRRILDMSQNNPARKEKDNVFISDITAYLQDKYSGKSWVDSIKEVSAEQYTRRN
;
A
#
# COMPACT_ATOMS: atom_id res chain seq x y z
N MET A 1 -28.73 51.13 -15.76
CA MET A 1 -30.06 50.55 -16.07
C MET A 1 -29.86 49.10 -16.43
N LYS A 2 -30.51 48.21 -15.66
CA LYS A 2 -31.03 46.88 -16.04
C LYS A 2 -30.04 45.77 -16.48
N VAL A 3 -29.91 44.63 -15.76
CA VAL A 3 -30.89 43.56 -15.38
C VAL A 3 -30.79 42.40 -16.40
N ILE A 4 -30.26 41.23 -16.05
CA ILE A 4 -30.84 40.03 -15.40
C ILE A 4 -30.84 38.86 -16.40
N LEU A 5 -30.28 37.73 -15.96
CA LEU A 5 -30.82 36.34 -15.91
C LEU A 5 -29.62 35.47 -15.48
N LYS A 6 -29.48 34.85 -14.31
CA LYS A 6 -30.36 33.99 -13.49
C LYS A 6 -31.20 33.03 -14.33
N ARG A 7 -30.76 31.76 -14.43
CA ARG A 7 -31.49 30.61 -13.86
C ARG A 7 -30.84 29.24 -14.12
N PHE A 8 -30.86 28.44 -13.04
CA PHE A 8 -30.96 26.97 -12.96
C PHE A 8 -29.84 26.08 -13.51
N ILE A 9 -28.96 25.65 -12.63
CA ILE A 9 -28.62 24.23 -12.50
C ILE A 9 -28.88 23.84 -11.04
N GLY A 10 -29.89 22.98 -10.85
CA GLY A 10 -30.31 22.45 -9.54
C GLY A 10 -29.40 21.32 -9.04
N PRO A 11 -29.84 20.56 -8.01
CA PRO A 11 -29.00 19.73 -7.14
C PRO A 11 -28.59 18.38 -7.77
N ALA A 12 -28.03 18.40 -8.99
CA ALA A 12 -27.60 17.21 -9.73
C ALA A 12 -26.12 17.27 -10.18
N ALA A 13 -25.32 18.19 -9.63
CA ALA A 13 -23.91 18.35 -10.00
C ALA A 13 -22.91 17.63 -9.05
N VAL A 14 -23.40 16.81 -8.11
CA VAL A 14 -22.55 15.96 -7.25
C VAL A 14 -22.61 14.47 -7.66
N LEU A 15 -23.36 14.14 -8.73
CA LEU A 15 -23.52 12.77 -9.23
C LEU A 15 -22.68 12.44 -10.46
N ILE A 16 -21.73 13.31 -10.86
CA ILE A 16 -20.70 12.97 -11.85
C ILE A 16 -19.31 13.18 -11.24
N LEU A 17 -19.06 12.41 -10.18
CA LEU A 17 -17.73 11.89 -9.83
C LEU A 17 -17.88 10.53 -9.10
N ALA A 18 -19.00 9.84 -9.36
CA ALA A 18 -19.39 8.57 -8.74
C ALA A 18 -18.95 7.34 -9.56
N ALA A 19 -17.93 7.44 -10.42
CA ALA A 19 -17.57 6.33 -11.32
C ALA A 19 -16.06 6.08 -11.49
N ALA A 20 -15.19 6.57 -10.60
CA ALA A 20 -13.74 6.42 -10.82
C ALA A 20 -12.87 6.25 -9.57
N TYR A 21 -13.36 5.66 -8.47
CA TYR A 21 -12.47 5.33 -7.32
C TYR A 21 -12.79 4.02 -6.59
N ALA A 22 -13.48 3.08 -7.23
CA ALA A 22 -13.61 1.71 -6.75
C ALA A 22 -12.46 0.82 -7.26
N GLN A 23 -11.20 1.15 -6.93
CA GLN A 23 -10.06 0.24 -7.17
C GLN A 23 -8.94 0.43 -6.13
N ASN A 24 -9.25 0.18 -4.87
CA ASN A 24 -8.23 -0.25 -3.90
C ASN A 24 -8.85 -1.37 -3.07
N PRO A 25 -8.19 -2.52 -2.91
CA PRO A 25 -8.73 -3.59 -2.09
C PRO A 25 -8.88 -3.07 -0.66
N VAL A 26 -10.14 -2.97 -0.25
CA VAL A 26 -10.59 -2.88 1.14
C VAL A 26 -9.90 -4.01 1.91
N SER A 27 -9.50 -3.76 3.17
CA SER A 27 -8.96 -4.82 4.04
C SER A 27 -9.83 -6.09 3.93
N GLU A 28 -9.23 -7.19 3.48
CA GLU A 28 -9.88 -8.50 3.38
C GLU A 28 -10.05 -9.17 4.76
N LYS A 29 -9.45 -8.58 5.82
CA LYS A 29 -9.59 -9.09 7.19
C LYS A 29 -11.04 -8.92 7.66
N PRO A 30 -11.72 -10.01 8.02
CA PRO A 30 -13.09 -9.92 8.51
C PRO A 30 -13.14 -9.33 9.93
N ILE A 31 -14.06 -8.39 10.15
CA ILE A 31 -14.26 -7.72 11.42
C ILE A 31 -15.32 -8.46 12.24
N THR A 32 -15.00 -8.75 13.50
CA THR A 32 -15.91 -9.32 14.50
C THR A 32 -15.91 -8.43 15.74
N LEU A 33 -17.04 -7.79 16.02
CA LEU A 33 -17.17 -6.86 17.14
C LEU A 33 -18.58 -6.88 17.72
N HIS A 34 -18.63 -6.97 19.05
CA HIS A 34 -19.85 -6.82 19.82
C HIS A 34 -19.66 -5.62 20.75
N ALA A 35 -20.50 -4.60 20.59
CA ALA A 35 -20.51 -3.42 21.42
C ALA A 35 -21.95 -3.03 21.74
N GLU A 36 -22.22 -2.70 23.00
CA GLU A 36 -23.51 -2.20 23.44
C GLU A 36 -23.30 -0.84 24.11
N ASN A 37 -23.92 0.19 23.54
CA ASN A 37 -23.87 1.58 23.98
C ASN A 37 -22.45 2.09 24.27
N GLN A 38 -21.47 1.70 23.46
CA GLN A 38 -20.08 2.10 23.67
C GLN A 38 -19.79 3.44 22.97
N PRO A 39 -18.86 4.25 23.50
CA PRO A 39 -18.43 5.47 22.84
C PRO A 39 -17.99 5.20 21.40
N LEU A 40 -18.48 6.00 20.45
CA LEU A 40 -18.19 5.84 19.02
C LEU A 40 -16.67 5.86 18.77
N ARG A 41 -15.94 6.73 19.45
CA ARG A 41 -14.47 6.80 19.43
C ARG A 41 -13.80 5.44 19.72
N SER A 42 -14.22 4.78 20.80
CA SER A 42 -13.70 3.46 21.18
C SER A 42 -14.05 2.39 20.13
N VAL A 43 -15.25 2.46 19.54
CA VAL A 43 -15.66 1.51 18.50
C VAL A 43 -14.84 1.70 17.21
N LEU A 44 -14.59 2.93 16.80
CA LEU A 44 -13.71 3.24 15.66
C LEU A 44 -12.29 2.72 15.88
N GLN A 45 -11.76 2.85 17.09
CA GLN A 45 -10.46 2.29 17.44
C GLN A 45 -10.44 0.76 17.34
N LYS A 46 -11.48 0.07 17.83
CA LYS A 46 -11.57 -1.40 17.72
C LYS A 46 -11.66 -1.87 16.26
N ILE A 47 -12.35 -1.11 15.41
CA ILE A 47 -12.40 -1.38 13.96
C ILE A 47 -11.01 -1.18 13.34
N SER A 48 -10.33 -0.09 13.72
CA SER A 48 -8.95 0.23 13.30
C SER A 48 -8.01 -0.96 13.52
N ASN A 49 -8.06 -1.55 14.72
CA ASN A 49 -7.22 -2.68 15.12
C ASN A 49 -7.47 -3.98 14.35
N GLN A 50 -8.67 -4.17 13.77
CA GLN A 50 -9.01 -5.42 13.07
C GLN A 50 -8.88 -5.32 11.55
N SER A 51 -8.87 -4.10 10.99
CA SER A 51 -9.06 -3.87 9.55
C SER A 51 -7.97 -3.01 8.90
N ASP A 52 -6.90 -2.73 9.64
CA ASP A 52 -5.82 -1.81 9.25
C ASP A 52 -6.31 -0.39 8.94
N ALA A 53 -7.60 -0.09 9.13
CA ALA A 53 -8.24 1.16 8.76
C ALA A 53 -7.84 2.31 9.67
N SER A 54 -7.30 3.40 9.14
CA SER A 54 -6.97 4.61 9.90
C SER A 54 -8.10 5.63 9.80
N PHE A 55 -8.75 5.92 10.92
CA PHE A 55 -9.85 6.88 10.97
C PHE A 55 -9.36 8.30 11.28
N ILE A 56 -9.93 9.27 10.56
CA ILE A 56 -9.64 10.70 10.70
C ILE A 56 -10.96 11.44 10.90
N PHE A 57 -11.08 12.20 11.99
CA PHE A 57 -12.32 12.94 12.30
C PHE A 57 -12.08 14.11 13.26
N ALA A 58 -12.94 15.13 13.19
CA ALA A 58 -12.98 16.21 14.18
C ALA A 58 -13.65 15.71 15.46
N ASP A 59 -13.12 16.12 16.62
CA ASP A 59 -13.56 15.61 17.94
C ASP A 59 -15.07 15.82 18.16
N GLY A 60 -15.58 17.01 17.84
CA GLY A 60 -17.00 17.35 17.99
C GLY A 60 -17.96 16.52 17.11
N LEU A 61 -17.46 15.73 16.14
CA LEU A 61 -18.29 14.83 15.34
C LEU A 61 -18.57 13.49 16.02
N VAL A 62 -17.70 13.09 16.95
CA VAL A 62 -17.66 11.75 17.54
C VAL A 62 -17.89 11.79 19.05
N ASP A 63 -17.42 12.85 19.72
CA ASP A 63 -17.53 12.97 21.17
C ASP A 63 -19.01 13.05 21.61
N GLY A 64 -19.33 12.33 22.68
CA GLY A 64 -20.70 12.21 23.20
C GLY A 64 -21.61 11.26 22.40
N LYS A 65 -21.17 10.71 21.27
CA LYS A 65 -21.93 9.68 20.53
C LYS A 65 -21.60 8.29 21.04
N THR A 66 -22.62 7.44 21.13
CA THR A 66 -22.48 6.01 21.40
C THR A 66 -23.06 5.19 20.25
N ILE A 67 -22.57 3.97 20.09
CA ILE A 67 -23.05 3.03 19.09
C ILE A 67 -23.15 1.63 19.68
N SER A 68 -24.19 0.91 19.27
CA SER A 68 -24.37 -0.52 19.53
C SER A 68 -24.26 -1.29 18.21
N CYS A 69 -23.43 -2.33 18.19
CA CYS A 69 -23.21 -3.18 17.02
C CYS A 69 -22.98 -4.65 17.42
N ARG A 70 -23.31 -5.54 16.49
CA ARG A 70 -23.07 -6.98 16.60
C ARG A 70 -22.67 -7.48 15.21
N TRP A 71 -21.37 -7.52 14.97
CA TRP A 71 -20.77 -7.97 13.71
C TRP A 71 -20.03 -9.27 13.92
N SER A 72 -20.21 -10.18 12.97
CA SER A 72 -19.50 -11.44 12.92
C SER A 72 -19.04 -11.66 11.49
N ASN A 73 -17.72 -11.64 11.29
CA ASN A 73 -17.09 -11.88 10.00
C ASN A 73 -17.54 -10.93 8.87
N VAL A 74 -17.57 -9.61 9.14
CA VAL A 74 -18.09 -8.58 8.22
C VAL A 74 -16.94 -7.80 7.58
N ASN A 75 -17.06 -7.43 6.31
CA ASN A 75 -16.05 -6.60 5.64
C ASN A 75 -16.10 -5.14 6.12
N LEU A 76 -14.98 -4.43 5.94
CA LEU A 76 -14.85 -3.04 6.39
C LEU A 76 -15.89 -2.12 5.77
N ASP A 77 -16.20 -2.25 4.48
CA ASP A 77 -17.12 -1.33 3.79
C ASP A 77 -18.55 -1.40 4.38
N SER A 78 -19.01 -2.60 4.72
CA SER A 78 -20.32 -2.79 5.38
C SER A 78 -20.33 -2.26 6.81
N VAL A 79 -19.21 -2.44 7.53
CA VAL A 79 -19.03 -1.86 8.87
C VAL A 79 -19.06 -0.32 8.80
N LEU A 80 -18.34 0.28 7.85
CA LEU A 80 -18.31 1.73 7.65
C LEU A 80 -19.69 2.29 7.34
N PHE A 81 -20.44 1.63 6.44
CA PHE A 81 -21.81 2.02 6.12
C PHE A 81 -22.72 2.01 7.36
N GLU A 82 -22.68 0.95 8.17
CA GLU A 82 -23.51 0.85 9.37
C GLU A 82 -23.12 1.88 10.43
N VAL A 83 -21.82 2.06 10.66
CA VAL A 83 -21.28 3.06 11.61
C VAL A 83 -21.70 4.46 11.20
N ALA A 84 -21.52 4.82 9.94
CA ALA A 84 -21.87 6.12 9.39
C ALA A 84 -23.37 6.40 9.54
N ASN A 85 -24.21 5.43 9.18
CA ASN A 85 -25.67 5.56 9.27
C ASN A 85 -26.14 5.72 10.73
N LYS A 86 -25.71 4.84 11.64
CA LYS A 86 -26.10 4.90 13.06
C LYS A 86 -25.62 6.17 13.75
N SER A 87 -24.48 6.71 13.32
CA SER A 87 -23.85 7.89 13.92
C SER A 87 -24.25 9.21 13.24
N ARG A 88 -25.09 9.16 12.20
CA ARG A 88 -25.47 10.29 11.33
C ARG A 88 -24.26 11.03 10.77
N LEU A 89 -23.31 10.28 10.24
CA LEU A 89 -22.08 10.77 9.62
C LEU A 89 -22.06 10.32 8.15
N ALA A 90 -21.28 11.02 7.35
CA ALA A 90 -20.81 10.54 6.07
C ALA A 90 -19.33 10.16 6.19
N TYR A 91 -18.85 9.35 5.25
CA TYR A 91 -17.46 8.93 5.20
C TYR A 91 -16.92 8.95 3.77
N GLN A 92 -15.61 9.17 3.65
CA GLN A 92 -14.88 9.04 2.40
C GLN A 92 -13.64 8.21 2.63
N MET A 93 -13.44 7.20 1.78
CA MET A 93 -12.19 6.47 1.74
C MET A 93 -11.15 7.25 0.91
N LEU A 94 -9.97 7.44 1.48
CA LEU A 94 -8.81 7.99 0.78
C LEU A 94 -7.94 6.85 0.24
N PRO A 95 -7.04 7.08 -0.75
CA PRO A 95 -6.11 6.06 -1.22
C PRO A 95 -5.25 5.47 -0.08
N GLY A 96 -5.38 4.17 0.18
CA GLY A 96 -4.85 3.49 1.38
C GLY A 96 -6.00 3.04 2.29
N PRO A 97 -5.73 2.47 3.48
CA PRO A 97 -6.79 2.08 4.43
C PRO A 97 -7.27 3.30 5.24
N SER A 98 -7.30 4.52 4.70
CA SER A 98 -7.66 5.73 5.47
C SER A 98 -9.11 6.13 5.23
N VAL A 99 -9.84 6.42 6.31
CA VAL A 99 -11.27 6.77 6.30
C VAL A 99 -11.47 8.11 6.99
N VAL A 100 -12.01 9.08 6.26
CA VAL A 100 -12.37 10.40 6.80
C VAL A 100 -13.86 10.42 7.13
N LEU A 101 -14.22 10.82 8.36
CA LEU A 101 -15.62 11.03 8.76
C LEU A 101 -15.96 12.52 8.75
N TYR A 102 -17.13 12.86 8.23
CA TYR A 102 -17.63 14.24 8.12
C TYR A 102 -19.15 14.30 8.35
N PRO A 103 -19.71 15.47 8.70
CA PRO A 103 -21.15 15.58 8.96
C PRO A 103 -21.97 15.36 7.69
N LEU A 104 -23.15 14.76 7.83
CA LEU A 104 -24.09 14.65 6.71
C LEU A 104 -24.48 16.06 6.22
N PRO A 105 -24.50 16.32 4.90
CA PRO A 105 -25.00 17.58 4.37
C PRO A 105 -26.48 17.72 4.73
N SER A 106 -26.84 18.77 5.46
CA SER A 106 -28.23 19.05 5.83
C SER A 106 -29.05 19.36 4.58
N THR A 107 -30.07 18.55 4.30
CA THR A 107 -30.94 18.70 3.12
C THR A 107 -32.01 19.79 3.25
N ASP A 108 -32.04 20.57 4.33
CA ASP A 108 -33.04 21.61 4.55
C ASP A 108 -32.72 22.90 3.77
N SER A 109 -33.17 22.91 2.51
CA SER A 109 -32.99 24.01 1.56
C SER A 109 -33.95 25.20 1.72
N THR A 110 -34.55 25.45 2.89
CA THR A 110 -35.49 26.58 3.10
C THR A 110 -35.29 27.41 4.37
N ALA A 111 -34.25 27.16 5.17
CA ALA A 111 -34.01 27.88 6.43
C ALA A 111 -32.80 28.86 6.40
N TYR A 112 -32.49 29.48 5.26
CA TYR A 112 -31.48 30.56 5.19
C TYR A 112 -32.00 31.93 5.67
N ARG A 113 -32.95 31.94 6.61
CA ARG A 113 -33.35 33.15 7.32
C ARG A 113 -33.39 32.81 8.81
N THR A 114 -32.46 33.47 9.51
CA THR A 114 -32.35 33.60 10.98
C THR A 114 -32.05 32.32 11.77
N LEU A 115 -30.80 31.86 11.72
CA LEU A 115 -29.98 31.35 12.85
C LEU A 115 -28.49 31.40 12.42
N PRO A 116 -27.54 32.01 13.17
CA PRO A 116 -26.13 32.00 12.80
C PRO A 116 -25.48 30.71 13.33
N THR A 117 -25.77 29.57 12.69
CA THR A 117 -24.93 28.38 12.85
C THR A 117 -24.03 28.31 11.64
N ARG A 118 -22.94 29.08 11.70
CA ARG A 118 -21.86 29.08 10.72
C ARG A 118 -21.46 27.62 10.40
N SER A 119 -21.75 27.14 9.19
CA SER A 119 -21.32 25.82 8.72
C SER A 119 -19.80 25.70 8.81
N MET A 120 -19.33 24.65 9.49
CA MET A 120 -17.91 24.34 9.61
C MET A 120 -17.50 23.40 8.47
N ILE A 121 -16.55 23.86 7.66
CA ILE A 121 -15.86 23.08 6.64
C ILE A 121 -14.64 22.43 7.32
N PRO A 122 -14.51 21.09 7.28
CA PRO A 122 -13.39 20.41 7.91
C PRO A 122 -12.07 20.71 7.19
N PRO A 123 -10.93 20.58 7.89
CA PRO A 123 -9.62 20.76 7.28
C PRO A 123 -9.34 19.61 6.29
N ILE A 124 -8.59 19.91 5.23
CA ILE A 124 -8.28 18.95 4.16
C ILE A 124 -6.78 18.67 4.18
N LEU A 125 -6.38 17.39 4.25
CA LEU A 125 -4.96 17.04 4.22
C LEU A 125 -4.37 17.39 2.84
N GLN A 126 -3.36 18.28 2.80
CA GLN A 126 -2.77 18.76 1.55
C GLN A 126 -1.96 17.69 0.84
N ARG A 127 -1.19 16.91 1.60
CA ARG A 127 -0.27 15.91 1.04
C ARG A 127 -0.27 14.63 1.85
N LYS A 128 -0.31 13.51 1.14
CA LYS A 128 -0.10 12.19 1.71
C LYS A 128 1.36 12.03 2.15
N ILE A 129 1.56 11.74 3.43
CA ILE A 129 2.84 11.36 4.01
C ILE A 129 2.62 10.00 4.66
N THR A 130 3.61 9.11 4.56
CA THR A 130 3.53 7.77 5.16
C THR A 130 4.20 7.80 6.53
N PRO A 131 3.59 7.19 7.58
CA PRO A 131 4.24 7.04 8.88
C PRO A 131 5.51 6.19 8.76
N VAL A 132 6.54 6.56 9.50
CA VAL A 132 7.80 5.81 9.55
C VAL A 132 7.67 4.74 10.63
N TYR A 133 7.85 3.48 10.27
CA TYR A 133 7.92 2.37 11.22
C TYR A 133 9.29 2.39 11.92
N PRO A 134 9.37 2.39 13.26
CA PRO A 134 10.67 2.35 13.95
C PRO A 134 11.43 1.04 13.68
N PRO A 135 12.71 1.08 13.26
CA PRO A 135 13.46 -0.13 12.93
C PRO A 135 13.56 -1.16 14.07
N LEU A 136 13.66 -0.71 15.32
CA LEU A 136 13.68 -1.61 16.48
C LEU A 136 12.32 -2.30 16.69
N ALA A 137 11.22 -1.56 16.60
CA ALA A 137 9.87 -2.13 16.71
C ALA A 137 9.61 -3.13 15.58
N GLN A 138 10.10 -2.81 14.38
CA GLN A 138 10.01 -3.69 13.22
C GLN A 138 10.80 -4.99 13.40
N ASN A 139 12.04 -4.92 13.92
CA ASN A 139 12.88 -6.10 14.19
C ASN A 139 12.29 -7.01 15.27
N GLU A 140 11.63 -6.43 16.26
CA GLU A 140 11.02 -7.17 17.38
C GLU A 140 9.59 -7.63 17.08
N GLY A 141 9.05 -7.35 15.88
CA GLY A 141 7.70 -7.74 15.51
C GLY A 141 6.60 -6.99 16.27
N ILE A 142 6.90 -5.80 16.78
CA ILE A 142 6.04 -5.01 17.67
C ILE A 142 5.03 -4.22 16.85
N GLU A 143 3.78 -4.68 16.84
CA GLU A 143 2.64 -4.00 16.22
C GLU A 143 1.74 -3.31 17.25
N GLY A 144 0.94 -2.37 16.78
CA GLY A 144 -0.09 -1.74 17.60
C GLY A 144 -0.71 -0.51 16.96
N SER A 145 -1.75 0.02 17.58
CA SER A 145 -2.47 1.20 17.09
C SER A 145 -2.36 2.33 18.09
N VAL A 146 -2.09 3.54 17.60
CA VAL A 146 -1.95 4.75 18.42
C VAL A 146 -3.09 5.70 18.08
N LEU A 147 -3.84 6.16 19.08
CA LEU A 147 -4.83 7.21 18.89
C LEU A 147 -4.25 8.55 19.35
N MET A 148 -4.19 9.51 18.44
CA MET A 148 -3.66 10.85 18.70
C MET A 148 -4.76 11.90 18.62
N ASN A 149 -4.64 12.96 19.42
CA ASN A 149 -5.36 14.21 19.29
C ASN A 149 -4.36 15.33 19.00
N PHE A 150 -4.70 16.27 18.12
CA PHE A 150 -3.87 17.44 17.85
C PHE A 150 -4.71 18.63 17.35
N LEU A 151 -4.15 19.82 17.48
CA LEU A 151 -4.73 21.07 17.00
C LEU A 151 -4.24 21.37 15.59
N ILE A 152 -5.14 21.59 14.65
CA ILE A 152 -4.84 22.21 13.36
C ILE A 152 -5.13 23.69 13.48
N THR A 153 -4.12 24.51 13.20
CA THR A 153 -4.21 25.97 13.26
C THR A 153 -4.93 26.56 12.04
N GLU A 154 -5.35 27.81 12.13
CA GLU A 154 -5.88 28.59 10.99
C GLU A 154 -4.89 28.70 9.80
N GLN A 155 -3.59 28.46 10.02
CA GLN A 155 -2.56 28.37 8.97
C GLN A 155 -2.43 26.96 8.37
N GLY A 156 -3.08 25.95 8.95
CA GLY A 156 -3.00 24.57 8.50
C GLY A 156 -1.87 23.74 9.12
N ASP A 157 -1.13 24.31 10.07
CA ASP A 157 -0.07 23.61 10.83
C ASP A 157 -0.65 22.82 12.00
N VAL A 158 0.01 21.70 12.33
CA VAL A 158 -0.34 20.85 13.48
C VAL A 158 0.43 21.27 14.74
N LYS A 159 -0.27 21.43 15.87
CA LYS A 159 0.26 21.75 17.22
C LYS A 159 -0.43 20.90 18.30
N ASP A 160 0.09 20.96 19.52
CA ASP A 160 -0.50 20.35 20.73
C ASP A 160 -0.86 18.86 20.57
N ILE A 161 0.07 18.06 20.06
CA ILE A 161 -0.14 16.63 19.84
C ILE A 161 -0.16 15.88 21.18
N GLN A 162 -1.20 15.09 21.42
CA GLN A 162 -1.43 14.30 22.62
C GLN A 162 -1.77 12.86 22.23
N ILE A 163 -1.12 11.88 22.87
CA ILE A 163 -1.49 10.47 22.75
C ILE A 163 -2.69 10.22 23.68
N VAL A 164 -3.84 9.89 23.08
CA VAL A 164 -5.08 9.60 23.81
C VAL A 164 -5.14 8.12 24.19
N GLU A 165 -4.75 7.24 23.27
CA GLU A 165 -4.57 5.81 23.53
C GLU A 165 -3.23 5.35 22.98
N SER A 166 -2.43 4.71 23.85
CA SER A 166 -1.13 4.14 23.51
C SER A 166 -1.29 2.82 22.75
N SER A 167 -0.32 2.53 21.88
CA SER A 167 -0.14 1.21 21.27
C SER A 167 0.26 0.11 22.25
N GLY A 168 0.61 0.46 23.50
CA GLY A 168 1.28 -0.42 24.45
C GLY A 168 2.81 -0.38 24.34
N TYR A 169 3.36 0.31 23.33
CA TYR A 169 4.80 0.42 23.10
C TYR A 169 5.21 1.87 22.85
N ALA A 170 5.99 2.45 23.78
CA ALA A 170 6.42 3.85 23.71
C ALA A 170 7.24 4.20 22.43
N ILE A 171 7.81 3.19 21.75
CA ILE A 171 8.51 3.38 20.48
C ILE A 171 7.56 3.71 19.32
N LEU A 172 6.37 3.08 19.28
CA LEU A 172 5.35 3.35 18.27
C LEU A 172 4.62 4.66 18.57
N ASP A 173 4.35 4.95 19.85
CA ASP A 173 3.71 6.19 20.27
C ASP A 173 4.51 7.44 19.86
N ARG A 174 5.84 7.40 20.06
CA ARG A 174 6.75 8.47 19.63
C ARG A 174 6.78 8.63 18.10
N ALA A 175 6.74 7.52 17.37
CA ALA A 175 6.73 7.53 15.91
C ALA A 175 5.44 8.14 15.35
N ALA A 176 4.31 7.87 16.01
CA ALA A 176 3.02 8.47 15.69
C ALA A 176 3.04 9.99 15.88
N ALA A 177 3.53 10.47 17.03
CA ALA A 177 3.63 11.90 17.32
C ALA A 177 4.53 12.62 16.30
N ALA A 178 5.72 12.08 16.01
CA ALA A 178 6.65 12.64 15.02
C ALA A 178 6.07 12.64 13.59
N PHE A 179 5.21 11.67 13.26
CA PHE A 179 4.46 11.68 12.00
C PHE A 179 3.44 12.82 11.96
N ALA A 180 2.67 13.02 13.03
CA ALA A 180 1.64 14.05 13.11
C ALA A 180 2.19 15.48 12.97
N GLU A 181 3.36 15.77 13.55
CA GLU A 181 4.04 17.08 13.45
C GLU A 181 4.32 17.52 11.99
N ARG A 182 4.48 16.54 11.09
CA ARG A 182 4.86 16.76 9.69
C ARG A 182 3.66 16.97 8.77
N LEU A 183 2.44 16.80 9.28
CA LEU A 183 1.23 16.96 8.50
C LEU A 183 0.95 18.43 8.21
N ARG A 184 0.33 18.69 7.06
CA ARG A 184 -0.11 20.02 6.63
C ARG A 184 -1.50 19.94 6.04
N PHE A 185 -2.35 20.88 6.44
CA PHE A 185 -3.76 20.90 6.10
C PHE A 185 -4.14 22.22 5.43
N ASP A 186 -5.14 22.19 4.57
CA ASP A 186 -5.96 23.35 4.33
C ASP A 186 -6.81 23.54 5.61
N PRO A 187 -6.80 24.73 6.22
CA PRO A 187 -7.40 24.94 7.53
C PRO A 187 -8.91 24.68 7.51
N ALA A 188 -9.44 24.29 8.66
CA ALA A 188 -10.88 24.26 8.84
C ALA A 188 -11.43 25.67 8.65
N ARG A 189 -12.62 25.79 8.10
CA ARG A 189 -13.27 27.09 7.92
C ARG A 189 -14.61 27.12 8.59
N GLN A 190 -14.93 28.24 9.22
CA GLN A 190 -16.25 28.50 9.78
C GLN A 190 -16.88 29.64 8.97
N GLY A 191 -17.73 29.29 7.99
CA GLY A 191 -18.04 30.20 6.89
C GLY A 191 -16.80 30.42 6.02
N ASP A 192 -16.40 31.67 5.80
CA ASP A 192 -15.21 32.02 5.01
C ASP A 192 -13.93 32.18 5.87
N GLU A 193 -14.05 32.18 7.20
CA GLU A 193 -12.92 32.39 8.11
C GLU A 193 -12.22 31.08 8.45
N PRO A 194 -10.88 30.97 8.30
CA PRO A 194 -10.13 29.84 8.82
C PRO A 194 -10.18 29.83 10.35
N VAL A 195 -10.28 28.64 10.96
CA VAL A 195 -10.38 28.47 12.40
C VAL A 195 -9.52 27.31 12.89
N ASP A 196 -9.05 27.43 14.12
CA ASP A 196 -8.39 26.36 14.84
C ASP A 196 -9.38 25.21 15.12
N VAL A 197 -8.97 23.97 14.89
CA VAL A 197 -9.80 22.79 15.15
C VAL A 197 -8.99 21.65 15.77
N ARG A 198 -9.58 20.97 16.76
CA ARG A 198 -9.03 19.71 17.27
C ARG A 198 -9.51 18.51 16.46
N MET A 199 -8.56 17.67 16.11
CA MET A 199 -8.80 16.44 15.37
C MET A 199 -8.16 15.25 16.06
N SER A 200 -8.79 14.09 15.85
CA SER A 200 -8.25 12.82 16.23
C SER A 200 -7.88 11.97 15.01
N TRP A 201 -6.74 11.31 15.11
CA TRP A 201 -6.25 10.38 14.09
C TRP A 201 -5.76 9.09 14.77
N GLY A 202 -6.43 7.98 14.46
CA GLY A 202 -5.94 6.63 14.77
C GLY A 202 -4.93 6.15 13.73
N LEU A 203 -3.68 5.95 14.14
CA LEU A 203 -2.59 5.45 13.30
C LEU A 203 -2.28 3.99 13.65
N ASN A 204 -2.39 3.11 12.66
CA ASN A 204 -2.10 1.69 12.86
C ASN A 204 -0.68 1.36 12.40
N PHE A 205 0.14 0.85 13.31
CA PHE A 205 1.40 0.19 13.02
C PHE A 205 1.17 -1.31 12.94
N HIS A 206 0.65 -1.75 11.81
CA HIS A 206 0.74 -3.15 11.44
C HIS A 206 1.96 -3.33 10.54
N LEU A 207 2.71 -4.40 10.78
CA LEU A 207 3.57 -4.95 9.75
C LEU A 207 2.60 -5.47 8.71
N LEU A 208 2.23 -4.61 7.76
CA LEU A 208 1.76 -5.06 6.46
C LEU A 208 2.79 -6.12 6.06
N ASN A 209 2.38 -7.38 5.90
CA ASN A 209 3.32 -8.46 5.64
C ASN A 209 4.04 -8.17 4.29
N ARG A 210 5.13 -7.40 4.36
CA ARG A 210 5.90 -6.72 3.31
C ARG A 210 7.35 -6.48 3.73
N GLU A 211 7.65 -6.27 5.01
CA GLU A 211 9.04 -6.21 5.53
C GLU A 211 9.46 -7.48 6.28
N TYR A 212 8.51 -8.17 6.91
CA TYR A 212 8.74 -9.51 7.46
C TYR A 212 9.14 -10.49 6.35
N LEU A 213 8.58 -10.37 5.14
CA LEU A 213 8.90 -11.23 4.00
C LEU A 213 10.38 -11.12 3.54
N PRO A 214 10.96 -9.93 3.26
CA PRO A 214 12.38 -9.78 2.96
C PRO A 214 13.34 -10.31 4.04
N LEU A 215 13.13 -9.93 5.30
CA LEU A 215 14.04 -10.33 6.37
C LEU A 215 13.92 -11.83 6.67
N GLN A 216 12.71 -12.40 6.63
CA GLN A 216 12.51 -13.84 6.71
C GLN A 216 13.04 -14.58 5.49
N TYR A 217 12.90 -14.01 4.31
CA TYR A 217 13.43 -14.60 3.09
C TYR A 217 14.95 -14.73 3.19
N VAL A 218 15.65 -13.63 3.48
CA VAL A 218 17.11 -13.64 3.63
C VAL A 218 17.54 -14.59 4.75
N SER A 219 16.88 -14.57 5.90
CA SER A 219 17.25 -15.44 7.03
C SER A 219 16.99 -16.93 6.75
N LYS A 220 15.85 -17.28 6.12
CA LYS A 220 15.53 -18.67 5.75
C LYS A 220 16.47 -19.20 4.68
N ILE A 221 16.77 -18.41 3.65
CA ILE A 221 17.73 -18.82 2.62
C ILE A 221 19.11 -19.03 3.26
N ASN A 222 19.62 -18.06 4.03
CA ASN A 222 20.93 -18.19 4.67
C ASN A 222 20.99 -19.39 5.63
N ALA A 223 19.92 -19.67 6.38
CA ALA A 223 19.85 -20.81 7.28
C ALA A 223 19.89 -22.15 6.51
N LEU A 224 19.11 -22.28 5.43
CA LEU A 224 19.07 -23.50 4.62
C LEU A 224 20.33 -23.70 3.78
N THR A 225 20.90 -22.63 3.22
CA THR A 225 22.19 -22.69 2.53
C THR A 225 23.29 -23.11 3.49
N LYS A 226 23.32 -22.54 4.70
CA LYS A 226 24.25 -22.97 5.75
C LYS A 226 24.00 -24.42 6.16
N TYR A 227 22.76 -24.85 6.34
CA TYR A 227 22.43 -26.24 6.65
C TYR A 227 22.93 -27.22 5.58
N LEU A 228 22.76 -26.86 4.29
CA LEU A 228 23.25 -27.65 3.17
C LEU A 228 24.77 -27.85 3.16
N GLU A 229 25.54 -26.90 3.70
CA GLU A 229 26.99 -27.03 3.87
C GLU A 229 27.38 -28.12 4.87
N TYR A 230 26.55 -28.37 5.90
CA TYR A 230 26.80 -29.39 6.93
C TYR A 230 26.15 -30.73 6.63
N THR A 231 25.06 -30.75 5.84
CA THR A 231 24.23 -31.95 5.61
C THR A 231 24.00 -32.19 4.10
N PRO A 232 25.03 -32.57 3.33
CA PRO A 232 24.92 -32.79 1.88
C PRO A 232 24.00 -33.97 1.50
N GLU A 233 23.74 -34.91 2.40
CA GLU A 233 22.81 -36.03 2.21
C GLU A 233 21.36 -35.56 2.04
N ASP A 234 20.99 -34.42 2.63
CA ASP A 234 19.65 -33.83 2.53
C ASP A 234 19.50 -32.92 1.30
N ARG A 235 20.50 -32.90 0.40
CA ARG A 235 20.61 -31.92 -0.69
C ARG A 235 19.30 -31.72 -1.45
N ASP A 236 18.71 -32.78 -1.98
CA ASP A 236 17.56 -32.63 -2.86
C ASP A 236 16.33 -32.10 -2.12
N LEU A 237 16.13 -32.49 -0.85
CA LEU A 237 15.08 -31.95 0.00
C LEU A 237 15.29 -30.46 0.27
N VAL A 238 16.51 -30.07 0.65
CA VAL A 238 16.86 -28.68 0.96
C VAL A 238 16.75 -27.79 -0.28
N LEU A 239 17.15 -28.30 -1.45
CA LEU A 239 16.99 -27.61 -2.72
C LEU A 239 15.51 -27.37 -3.06
N GLU A 240 14.63 -28.36 -2.88
CA GLU A 240 13.18 -28.16 -3.07
C GLU A 240 12.62 -27.09 -2.11
N GLN A 241 13.09 -27.05 -0.85
CA GLN A 241 12.69 -26.02 0.11
C GLN A 241 13.18 -24.62 -0.26
N LEU A 242 14.45 -24.50 -0.65
CA LEU A 242 15.05 -23.25 -1.12
C LEU A 242 14.31 -22.71 -2.34
N LEU A 243 14.06 -23.57 -3.33
CA LEU A 243 13.30 -23.19 -4.52
C LEU A 243 11.90 -22.72 -4.16
N LYS A 244 11.20 -23.44 -3.27
CA LYS A 244 9.86 -23.04 -2.81
C LYS A 244 9.87 -21.65 -2.18
N ILE A 245 10.86 -21.35 -1.33
CA ILE A 245 10.99 -20.03 -0.70
C ILE A 245 11.23 -18.93 -1.75
N HIS A 246 12.07 -19.20 -2.76
CA HIS A 246 12.27 -18.27 -3.88
C HIS A 246 10.98 -18.02 -4.67
N ILE A 247 10.22 -19.07 -5.00
CA ILE A 247 8.95 -18.94 -5.72
C ILE A 247 7.97 -18.09 -4.91
N ASP A 248 7.74 -18.46 -3.64
CA ASP A 248 6.79 -17.78 -2.76
C ASP A 248 7.16 -16.29 -2.61
N PHE A 249 8.46 -15.97 -2.56
CA PHE A 249 8.97 -14.60 -2.52
C PHE A 249 8.74 -13.84 -3.84
N VAL A 250 9.12 -14.42 -4.98
CA VAL A 250 8.99 -13.75 -6.28
C VAL A 250 7.53 -13.55 -6.68
N ASP A 251 6.66 -14.55 -6.46
CA ASP A 251 5.23 -14.45 -6.74
C ASP A 251 4.60 -13.28 -5.98
N TYR A 252 4.96 -13.12 -4.71
CA TYR A 252 4.49 -12.03 -3.89
C TYR A 252 4.80 -10.64 -4.49
N TYR A 253 6.00 -10.44 -5.05
CA TYR A 253 6.41 -9.16 -5.63
C TYR A 253 5.97 -8.98 -7.08
N SER A 254 5.73 -10.06 -7.82
CA SER A 254 5.38 -9.97 -9.26
C SER A 254 4.06 -9.25 -9.53
N GLU A 255 3.16 -9.23 -8.55
CA GLU A 255 1.87 -8.53 -8.59
C GLU A 255 1.95 -7.08 -8.05
N LYS A 256 3.13 -6.60 -7.63
CA LYS A 256 3.30 -5.32 -6.89
C LYS A 256 4.45 -4.47 -7.45
N PRO A 257 4.29 -3.88 -8.64
CA PRO A 257 5.38 -3.20 -9.35
C PRO A 257 5.95 -1.93 -8.73
N GLN A 258 5.22 -1.32 -7.81
CA GLN A 258 5.69 -0.21 -7.02
C GLN A 258 6.73 -0.62 -5.98
N LEU A 259 6.89 -1.93 -5.74
CA LEU A 259 7.86 -2.47 -4.81
C LEU A 259 9.06 -3.02 -5.56
N ASN A 260 10.24 -2.51 -5.24
CA ASN A 260 11.50 -3.06 -5.70
C ASN A 260 12.11 -3.90 -4.58
N PHE A 261 12.36 -5.18 -4.83
CA PHE A 261 12.93 -6.12 -3.87
C PHE A 261 14.42 -6.43 -4.14
N ASN A 262 15.04 -5.74 -5.09
CA ASN A 262 16.42 -6.03 -5.50
C ASN A 262 17.40 -5.93 -4.31
N GLN A 263 17.22 -4.98 -3.39
CA GLN A 263 17.99 -4.88 -2.14
C GLN A 263 17.89 -6.11 -1.22
N SER A 264 16.80 -6.88 -1.34
CA SER A 264 16.61 -8.12 -0.56
C SER A 264 17.33 -9.29 -1.20
N ILE A 265 17.23 -9.43 -2.52
CA ILE A 265 17.91 -10.51 -3.25
C ILE A 265 19.42 -10.28 -3.34
N GLU A 266 19.89 -9.03 -3.28
CA GLU A 266 21.31 -8.65 -3.17
C GLU A 266 22.03 -9.37 -2.02
N LYS A 267 21.32 -9.62 -0.91
CA LYS A 267 21.87 -10.28 0.28
C LYS A 267 21.94 -11.80 0.15
N VAL A 268 21.47 -12.35 -0.97
CA VAL A 268 21.24 -13.79 -1.16
C VAL A 268 21.93 -14.30 -2.43
N ILE A 269 21.83 -13.57 -3.54
CA ILE A 269 22.41 -13.98 -4.82
C ILE A 269 23.90 -13.63 -4.90
N GLN A 270 24.61 -14.23 -5.85
CA GLN A 270 26.05 -14.03 -6.04
C GLN A 270 26.38 -12.58 -6.47
N PRO A 271 27.47 -11.98 -5.95
CA PRO A 271 27.84 -10.59 -6.24
C PRO A 271 28.09 -10.26 -7.72
N ASP A 272 28.58 -11.21 -8.50
CA ASP A 272 28.81 -11.04 -9.94
C ASP A 272 27.50 -10.87 -10.72
N ILE A 273 26.43 -11.55 -10.30
CA ILE A 273 25.08 -11.35 -10.85
C ILE A 273 24.55 -9.96 -10.50
N VAL A 274 24.78 -9.49 -9.27
CA VAL A 274 24.41 -8.13 -8.85
C VAL A 274 25.15 -7.09 -9.69
N GLU A 275 26.46 -7.26 -9.85
CA GLU A 275 27.31 -6.36 -10.63
C GLU A 275 26.90 -6.30 -12.11
N ALA A 276 26.58 -7.44 -12.72
CA ALA A 276 26.12 -7.49 -14.11
C ALA A 276 24.82 -6.69 -14.35
N TRP A 277 24.00 -6.48 -13.31
CA TRP A 277 22.67 -5.89 -13.43
C TRP A 277 22.50 -4.56 -12.67
N HIS A 278 23.58 -4.01 -12.09
CA HIS A 278 23.54 -2.82 -11.24
C HIS A 278 22.91 -1.60 -11.92
N LEU A 279 23.11 -1.41 -13.24
CA LEU A 279 22.53 -0.31 -14.01
C LEU A 279 20.99 -0.31 -14.04
N TYR A 280 20.37 -1.46 -13.75
CA TYR A 280 18.93 -1.68 -13.75
C TYR A 280 18.35 -1.89 -12.35
N TRP A 281 19.20 -1.95 -11.33
CA TRP A 281 18.87 -2.36 -9.96
C TRP A 281 17.74 -1.52 -9.35
N ASP A 282 17.75 -0.21 -9.55
CA ASP A 282 16.70 0.69 -9.04
C ASP A 282 15.54 0.92 -10.02
N LYS A 283 15.69 0.46 -11.26
CA LYS A 283 14.77 0.76 -12.37
C LYS A 283 13.71 -0.32 -12.56
N HIS A 284 14.08 -1.58 -12.34
CA HIS A 284 13.22 -2.73 -12.57
C HIS A 284 13.33 -3.74 -11.44
N PRO A 285 12.22 -4.35 -10.99
CA PRO A 285 12.27 -5.52 -10.12
C PRO A 285 12.75 -6.74 -10.92
N LEU A 286 13.96 -7.25 -10.63
CA LEU A 286 14.68 -8.23 -11.45
C LEU A 286 14.38 -9.68 -11.00
N HIS A 287 13.11 -10.07 -11.11
CA HIS A 287 12.56 -11.34 -10.62
C HIS A 287 13.31 -12.58 -11.12
N PHE A 288 13.74 -12.56 -12.39
CA PHE A 288 14.38 -13.71 -13.03
C PHE A 288 15.78 -14.01 -12.44
N LEU A 289 16.46 -13.03 -11.82
CA LEU A 289 17.83 -13.20 -11.30
C LEU A 289 17.92 -14.20 -10.15
N VAL A 290 16.87 -14.32 -9.34
CA VAL A 290 16.84 -15.29 -8.24
C VAL A 290 16.92 -16.72 -8.78
N PHE A 291 16.20 -17.02 -9.86
CA PHE A 291 16.25 -18.34 -10.49
C PHE A 291 17.54 -18.54 -11.28
N HIS A 292 18.08 -17.48 -11.89
CA HIS A 292 19.38 -17.55 -12.53
C HIS A 292 20.49 -17.93 -11.55
N ASP A 293 20.57 -17.26 -10.39
CA ASP A 293 21.49 -17.60 -9.29
C ASP A 293 21.31 -19.05 -8.86
N TYR A 294 20.07 -19.46 -8.63
CA TYR A 294 19.74 -20.82 -8.19
C TYR A 294 20.25 -21.89 -9.18
N ILE A 295 20.01 -21.71 -10.48
CA ILE A 295 20.46 -22.64 -11.53
C ILE A 295 21.99 -22.66 -11.61
N SER A 296 22.63 -21.49 -11.61
CA SER A 296 24.09 -21.34 -11.67
C SER A 296 24.78 -22.03 -10.49
N ARG A 297 24.24 -21.85 -9.29
CA ARG A 297 24.79 -22.36 -8.03
C ARG A 297 24.67 -23.87 -7.88
N TYR A 298 23.50 -24.45 -8.21
CA TYR A 298 23.21 -25.85 -7.90
C TYR A 298 23.36 -26.81 -9.08
N GLN A 299 23.28 -26.32 -10.32
CA GLN A 299 23.60 -26.98 -11.59
C GLN A 299 22.78 -28.22 -12.00
N ARG A 300 22.34 -29.05 -11.04
CA ARG A 300 21.64 -30.32 -11.29
C ARG A 300 20.61 -30.67 -10.21
N GLY A 301 19.62 -31.47 -10.59
CA GLY A 301 18.55 -32.01 -9.74
C GLY A 301 17.16 -31.55 -10.19
N SER A 302 16.12 -32.24 -9.74
CA SER A 302 14.73 -31.94 -10.14
C SER A 302 14.32 -30.49 -9.83
N ALA A 303 14.77 -29.95 -8.68
CA ALA A 303 14.55 -28.55 -8.34
C ALA A 303 15.20 -27.58 -9.36
N VAL A 304 16.35 -27.91 -9.93
CA VAL A 304 17.01 -27.06 -10.95
C VAL A 304 16.20 -27.03 -12.24
N GLU A 305 15.66 -28.18 -12.67
CA GLU A 305 14.78 -28.24 -13.85
C GLU A 305 13.51 -27.40 -13.66
N LYS A 306 12.91 -27.45 -12.46
CA LYS A 306 11.77 -26.58 -12.10
C LYS A 306 12.18 -25.10 -12.12
N ALA A 307 13.35 -24.76 -11.59
CA ALA A 307 13.85 -23.39 -11.58
C ALA A 307 14.04 -22.82 -12.99
N GLU A 308 14.46 -23.62 -13.98
CA GLU A 308 14.53 -23.19 -15.39
C GLU A 308 13.15 -22.76 -15.92
N GLY A 309 12.09 -23.48 -15.57
CA GLY A 309 10.72 -23.11 -15.93
C GLY A 309 10.29 -21.77 -15.34
N HIS A 310 10.64 -21.52 -14.08
CA HIS A 310 10.38 -20.23 -13.42
C HIS A 310 11.22 -19.09 -14.01
N LEU A 311 12.50 -19.32 -14.31
CA LEU A 311 13.35 -18.35 -14.98
C LEU A 311 12.71 -17.87 -16.29
N TYR A 312 12.29 -18.82 -17.14
CA TYR A 312 11.58 -18.51 -18.38
C TYR A 312 10.30 -17.71 -18.13
N TYR A 313 9.45 -18.16 -17.19
CA TYR A 313 8.18 -17.52 -16.90
C TYR A 313 8.35 -16.06 -16.49
N TYR A 314 9.21 -15.75 -15.51
CA TYR A 314 9.36 -14.38 -15.02
C TYR A 314 10.13 -13.48 -15.99
N ALA A 315 11.12 -14.00 -16.72
CA ALA A 315 11.79 -13.23 -17.77
C ALA A 315 10.80 -12.80 -18.86
N LYS A 316 9.97 -13.74 -19.34
CA LYS A 316 8.92 -13.45 -20.34
C LYS A 316 7.87 -12.48 -19.80
N LYS A 317 7.39 -12.67 -18.55
CA LYS A 317 6.43 -11.77 -17.88
C LYS A 317 6.98 -10.35 -17.78
N GLN A 318 8.27 -10.21 -17.45
CA GLN A 318 8.93 -8.92 -17.32
C GLN A 318 9.10 -8.20 -18.66
N VAL A 319 9.57 -8.88 -19.71
CA VAL A 319 9.68 -8.31 -21.06
C VAL A 319 8.33 -7.82 -21.55
N ARG A 320 7.28 -8.64 -21.46
CA ARG A 320 5.92 -8.27 -21.90
C ARG A 320 5.39 -7.04 -21.16
N ARG A 321 5.55 -7.01 -19.84
CA ARG A 321 5.11 -5.87 -19.02
C ARG A 321 5.77 -4.56 -19.43
N ILE A 322 7.08 -4.57 -19.69
CA ILE A 322 7.83 -3.36 -20.07
C ILE A 322 7.40 -2.90 -21.46
N LEU A 323 7.23 -3.85 -22.39
CA LEU A 323 6.70 -3.61 -23.73
C LEU A 323 5.32 -2.93 -23.67
N ASP A 324 4.41 -3.38 -22.81
CA ASP A 324 3.08 -2.78 -22.64
C ASP A 324 3.15 -1.36 -22.05
N MET A 325 4.02 -1.13 -21.07
CA MET A 325 4.22 0.19 -20.46
C MET A 325 4.83 1.21 -21.45
N SER A 326 5.69 0.74 -22.34
CA SER A 326 6.39 1.57 -23.34
C SER A 326 5.52 2.03 -24.50
N GLN A 327 4.41 1.34 -24.81
CA GLN A 327 3.53 1.70 -25.92
C GLN A 327 2.94 3.12 -25.80
N ASN A 328 2.75 3.60 -24.58
CA ASN A 328 2.09 4.88 -24.29
C ASN A 328 3.06 6.00 -23.91
N ASN A 329 4.39 5.78 -23.97
CA ASN A 329 5.38 6.78 -23.56
C ASN A 329 6.67 6.76 -24.44
N PRO A 330 6.76 7.63 -25.47
CA PRO A 330 7.91 7.68 -26.39
C PRO A 330 9.25 7.97 -25.71
N ALA A 331 9.25 8.77 -24.63
CA ALA A 331 10.47 9.10 -23.89
C ALA A 331 11.03 7.93 -23.06
N ARG A 332 10.19 6.92 -22.78
CA ARG A 332 10.56 5.71 -22.04
C ARG A 332 10.97 4.58 -22.98
N LYS A 333 10.37 4.53 -24.17
CA LYS A 333 10.53 3.46 -25.17
C LYS A 333 11.98 3.10 -25.49
N GLU A 334 12.83 4.10 -25.70
CA GLU A 334 14.24 3.85 -26.04
C GLU A 334 15.00 3.15 -24.91
N LYS A 335 14.81 3.61 -23.66
CA LYS A 335 15.47 3.02 -22.47
C LYS A 335 14.97 1.61 -22.18
N ASP A 336 13.66 1.41 -22.32
CA ASP A 336 13.01 0.12 -22.11
C ASP A 336 13.44 -0.91 -23.19
N ASN A 337 13.67 -0.47 -24.45
CA ASN A 337 14.22 -1.32 -25.51
C ASN A 337 15.65 -1.78 -25.21
N VAL A 338 16.50 -0.90 -24.68
CA VAL A 338 17.87 -1.27 -24.27
C VAL A 338 17.83 -2.33 -23.18
N PHE A 339 16.98 -2.16 -22.16
CA PHE A 339 16.80 -3.18 -21.12
C PHE A 339 16.34 -4.54 -21.68
N ILE A 340 15.38 -4.53 -22.61
CA ILE A 340 14.89 -5.75 -23.26
C ILE A 340 15.97 -6.43 -24.12
N SER A 341 16.81 -5.65 -24.79
CA SER A 341 17.97 -6.17 -25.52
C SER A 341 18.94 -6.85 -24.56
N ASP A 342 19.28 -6.21 -23.44
CA ASP A 342 20.25 -6.71 -22.47
C ASP A 342 19.78 -8.01 -21.79
N ILE A 343 18.51 -8.11 -21.38
CA ILE A 343 17.96 -9.36 -20.81
C ILE A 343 17.97 -10.49 -21.83
N THR A 344 17.64 -10.19 -23.09
CA THR A 344 17.61 -11.20 -24.15
C THR A 344 19.02 -11.70 -24.47
N ALA A 345 19.99 -10.79 -24.59
CA ALA A 345 21.38 -11.13 -24.84
C ALA A 345 21.99 -11.92 -23.66
N TYR A 346 21.70 -11.51 -22.43
CA TYR A 346 22.17 -12.19 -21.23
C TYR A 346 21.65 -13.64 -21.13
N LEU A 347 20.34 -13.85 -21.37
CA LEU A 347 19.77 -15.19 -21.34
C LEU A 347 20.26 -16.06 -22.50
N GLN A 348 20.52 -15.46 -23.67
CA GLN A 348 21.10 -16.18 -24.81
C GLN A 348 22.53 -16.66 -24.53
N ASP A 349 23.34 -15.83 -23.88
CA ASP A 349 24.71 -16.20 -23.47
C ASP A 349 24.70 -17.36 -22.47
N LYS A 350 23.86 -17.26 -21.42
CA LYS A 350 23.86 -18.24 -20.31
C LYS A 350 23.12 -19.54 -20.62
N TYR A 351 22.13 -19.52 -21.51
CA TYR A 351 21.22 -20.64 -21.77
C TYR A 351 21.13 -21.02 -23.24
N SER A 352 22.23 -20.83 -23.99
CA SER A 352 22.29 -21.18 -25.41
C SER A 352 21.82 -22.62 -25.67
N GLY A 353 20.91 -22.80 -26.64
CA GLY A 353 20.36 -24.10 -27.02
C GLY A 353 19.09 -24.50 -26.26
N LYS A 354 18.62 -23.72 -25.28
CA LYS A 354 17.30 -23.91 -24.66
C LYS A 354 16.22 -23.30 -25.55
N SER A 355 15.22 -24.11 -25.93
CA SER A 355 14.14 -23.70 -26.85
C SER A 355 13.33 -22.50 -26.38
N TRP A 356 13.19 -22.30 -25.07
CA TRP A 356 12.42 -21.20 -24.51
C TRP A 356 13.10 -19.82 -24.65
N VAL A 357 14.42 -19.79 -24.90
CA VAL A 357 15.16 -18.53 -25.12
C VAL A 357 14.70 -17.84 -26.40
N ASP A 358 14.43 -18.61 -27.46
CA ASP A 358 13.92 -18.06 -28.72
C ASP A 358 12.51 -17.49 -28.57
N SER A 359 11.67 -18.08 -27.72
CA SER A 359 10.35 -17.53 -27.40
C SER A 359 10.40 -16.17 -26.70
N ILE A 360 11.47 -15.85 -25.97
CA ILE A 360 11.65 -14.51 -25.37
C ILE A 360 12.01 -13.49 -26.46
N LYS A 361 12.87 -13.88 -27.42
CA LYS A 361 13.20 -13.05 -28.59
C LYS A 361 11.96 -12.76 -29.43
N GLU A 362 11.11 -13.74 -29.67
CA GLU A 362 9.85 -13.56 -30.42
C GLU A 362 8.94 -12.53 -29.76
N VAL A 363 8.76 -12.58 -28.43
CA VAL A 363 7.98 -11.57 -27.69
C VAL A 363 8.57 -10.17 -27.84
N SER A 364 9.89 -10.04 -27.88
CA SER A 364 10.55 -8.75 -28.14
C SER A 364 10.36 -8.26 -29.59
N ALA A 365 10.20 -9.18 -30.55
CA ALA A 365 10.07 -8.90 -31.98
C ALA A 365 8.61 -8.61 -32.42
N GLU A 366 7.59 -9.20 -31.78
CA GLU A 366 6.17 -9.01 -32.12
C GLU A 366 5.70 -7.53 -32.12
N GLN A 367 6.40 -6.64 -31.40
CA GLN A 367 6.11 -5.19 -31.43
C GLN A 367 6.51 -4.49 -32.73
N TYR A 368 7.46 -5.03 -33.50
CA TYR A 368 7.87 -4.45 -34.78
C TYR A 368 6.87 -4.77 -35.89
N THR A 369 6.20 -5.92 -35.83
CA THR A 369 5.26 -6.39 -36.88
C THR A 369 3.87 -5.78 -36.77
N ARG A 370 3.41 -5.37 -35.57
CA ARG A 370 2.12 -4.66 -35.41
C ARG A 370 2.14 -3.20 -35.88
N ARG A 371 3.24 -2.75 -36.50
CA ARG A 371 3.47 -1.38 -36.97
C ARG A 371 3.67 -1.25 -38.49
N ASN A 372 3.55 -2.34 -39.25
CA ASN A 372 3.54 -2.30 -40.72
C ASN A 372 2.19 -2.68 -41.28
#